data_AF-A0A2D4HZF0-F1
#
_entry.id   AF-A0A2D4HZF0-F1
#
_cell.length_a   1.000
_cell.length_b   1.000
_cell.length_c   1.000
_cell.angle_alpha   90.00
_cell.angle_beta   90.00
_cell.angle_gamma   90.00
#
_symmetry.space_group_name_H-M   'P 1'
#
loop_
_entity.id
_entity.type
_entity.pdbx_description
1 polymer ?
#
loop_
_entity_poly.entity_id
_entity_poly.type
_entity_poly.pdbx_seq_one_letter_code
_entity_poly.pdbx_strand_id
1 'polypeptide(L)'
;GPDGQIQQGSRGLSLFYLKIYEDGKLNGIKIQRLKEKLGTRPLPTAELLLDGARAHLISAEGKGIACIANMLNITRIHNTIFAVHHMRRIVDLARDYATKREAFGKPLKDHPLHMQTLARMEVQSQAAFLLAMELARLLGLEETKMATEQEKHMLRLLTPLTKLYTAKQVTLSLMP
;
A
#
# COMPACT_ATOMS: atom_id res chain seq x y z
N GLY A 1 3.38 32.10 7.03
CA GLY A 1 3.52 32.79 5.73
C GLY A 1 4.76 33.68 5.74
N PRO A 2 4.95 34.54 4.72
CA PRO A 2 6.03 35.54 4.64
C PRO A 2 6.12 36.44 5.89
N ASP A 3 5.03 36.52 6.64
CA ASP A 3 4.82 37.34 7.83
C ASP A 3 5.17 36.60 9.15
N GLY A 4 5.73 35.39 9.07
CA GLY A 4 6.11 34.58 10.24
C GLY A 4 4.92 34.03 11.06
N GLN A 5 3.67 34.33 10.66
CA GLN A 5 2.50 33.78 11.31
C GLN A 5 2.33 32.30 10.96
N ILE A 6 2.27 31.46 12.00
CA ILE A 6 2.11 30.02 11.92
C ILE A 6 0.67 29.67 12.27
N GLN A 7 -0.07 29.10 11.32
CA GLN A 7 -1.37 28.51 11.61
C GLN A 7 -1.19 27.06 12.07
N GLN A 8 -1.64 26.76 13.29
CA GLN A 8 -1.48 25.43 13.88
C GLN A 8 -2.44 24.39 13.28
N GLY A 9 -2.01 23.13 13.32
CA GLY A 9 -2.81 21.98 12.88
C GLY A 9 -2.94 21.84 11.36
N SER A 10 -3.87 20.97 10.94
CA SER A 10 -4.06 20.59 9.53
C SER A 10 -4.38 21.76 8.59
N ARG A 11 -5.00 22.82 9.11
CA ARG A 11 -5.38 24.02 8.34
C ARG A 11 -4.17 24.86 7.92
N GLY A 12 -3.03 24.72 8.59
CA GLY A 12 -1.78 25.39 8.20
C GLY A 12 -0.93 24.60 7.19
N LEU A 13 -1.37 23.41 6.77
CA LEU A 13 -0.60 22.55 5.88
C LEU A 13 -0.96 22.78 4.41
N SER A 14 0.06 23.04 3.61
CA SER A 14 -0.03 23.14 2.15
C SER A 14 0.78 22.03 1.48
N LEU A 15 0.43 21.66 0.25
CA LEU A 15 1.14 20.65 -0.52
C LEU A 15 2.17 21.32 -1.44
N PHE A 16 3.38 20.77 -1.44
CA PHE A 16 4.49 21.26 -2.25
C PHE A 16 5.05 20.17 -3.16
N TYR A 17 5.51 20.59 -4.33
CA TYR A 17 6.32 19.80 -5.25
C TYR A 17 7.77 20.28 -5.20
N LEU A 18 8.73 19.35 -5.18
CA LEU A 18 10.15 19.68 -5.26
C LEU A 18 10.90 18.61 -6.05
N LYS A 19 12.00 19.02 -6.69
CA LYS A 19 12.95 18.11 -7.30
C LYS A 19 13.97 17.68 -6.25
N ILE A 20 14.31 16.39 -6.21
CA ILE A 20 15.33 15.85 -5.29
C ILE A 20 16.71 16.40 -5.66
N TYR A 21 17.01 16.40 -6.96
CA TYR A 21 18.24 16.96 -7.52
C TYR A 21 17.94 18.19 -8.36
N GLU A 22 18.81 19.18 -8.26
CA GLU A 22 18.81 20.38 -9.06
C GLU A 22 20.25 20.72 -9.42
N ASP A 23 20.53 20.90 -10.71
CA ASP A 23 21.88 21.12 -11.24
C ASP A 23 22.93 20.07 -10.77
N GLY A 24 22.49 18.81 -10.70
CA GLY A 24 23.34 17.68 -10.30
C GLY A 24 23.63 17.57 -8.80
N LYS A 25 23.03 18.43 -7.97
CA LYS A 25 23.21 18.43 -6.51
C LYS A 25 21.89 18.23 -5.78
N LEU A 26 21.93 17.76 -4.54
CA LEU A 26 20.75 17.67 -3.69
C LEU A 26 20.18 19.08 -3.42
N ASN A 27 18.88 19.25 -3.64
CA ASN A 27 18.17 20.52 -3.47
C ASN A 27 17.85 20.80 -2.00
N GLY A 28 18.84 21.24 -1.22
CA GLY A 28 18.65 21.52 0.21
C GLY A 28 18.21 20.28 1.02
N ILE A 29 18.51 19.08 0.52
CA ILE A 29 18.19 17.80 1.16
C ILE A 29 19.48 17.23 1.76
N LYS A 30 19.45 16.91 3.05
CA LYS A 30 20.52 16.19 3.75
C LYS A 30 19.99 14.82 4.20
N ILE A 31 20.63 13.75 3.74
CA ILE A 31 20.30 12.38 4.16
C ILE A 31 20.92 12.15 5.53
N GLN A 32 20.10 11.93 6.55
CA GLN A 32 20.58 11.68 7.91
C GLN A 32 21.03 10.23 8.08
N ARG A 33 20.15 9.29 7.71
CA ARG A 33 20.45 7.86 7.71
C ARG A 33 19.42 7.08 6.90
N LEU A 34 19.79 5.87 6.49
CA LEU A 34 18.84 4.87 6.06
C LEU A 34 18.23 4.16 7.28
N LYS A 35 16.97 3.75 7.17
CA LYS A 35 16.27 2.98 8.19
C LYS A 35 16.73 1.52 8.16
N GLU A 36 17.05 0.99 9.34
CA GLU A 36 17.10 -0.45 9.56
C GLU A 36 15.67 -1.00 9.63
N LYS A 37 15.34 -1.95 8.74
CA LYS A 37 13.95 -2.42 8.55
C LYS A 37 13.82 -3.92 8.70
N LEU A 38 12.71 -4.34 9.30
CA LEU A 38 12.30 -5.75 9.37
C LEU A 38 12.18 -6.38 7.97
N GLY A 39 11.46 -5.70 7.07
CA GLY A 39 11.21 -6.10 5.69
C GLY A 39 11.48 -4.97 4.71
N THR A 40 11.11 -5.16 3.43
CA THR A 40 11.36 -4.22 2.32
C THR A 40 12.81 -3.69 2.26
N ARG A 41 13.79 -4.48 2.74
CA ARG A 41 15.20 -4.09 2.85
C ARG A 41 15.80 -3.53 1.54
N PRO A 42 15.45 -4.03 0.34
CA PRO A 42 15.95 -3.45 -0.91
C PRO A 42 15.45 -2.04 -1.22
N LEU A 43 14.34 -1.58 -0.61
CA LEU A 43 13.80 -0.23 -0.82
C LEU A 43 14.56 0.77 0.07
N PRO A 44 15.25 1.78 -0.44
CA PRO A 44 15.90 2.79 0.41
C PRO A 44 14.84 3.66 1.10
N THR A 45 14.77 3.59 2.42
CA THR A 45 13.90 4.44 3.23
C THR A 45 14.79 5.28 4.15
N ALA A 46 14.74 6.59 4.04
CA ALA A 46 15.68 7.50 4.71
C ALA A 46 14.97 8.48 5.64
N GLU A 47 15.71 8.94 6.66
CA GLU A 47 15.39 10.17 7.38
C GLU A 47 16.07 11.34 6.65
N LEU A 48 15.30 12.39 6.36
CA LEU A 48 15.77 13.54 5.58
C LEU A 48 15.63 14.82 6.42
N LEU A 49 16.64 15.68 6.36
CA LEU A 49 16.56 17.06 6.78
C LEU A 49 16.39 17.93 5.54
N LEU A 50 15.33 18.75 5.52
CA LEU A 50 15.07 19.73 4.46
C LEU A 50 15.50 21.10 4.99
N ASP A 51 16.58 21.64 4.44
CA ASP A 51 17.24 22.86 4.87
C ASP A 51 17.53 23.73 3.63
N GLY A 52 16.69 24.74 3.41
CA GLY A 52 16.73 25.56 2.20
C GLY A 52 16.28 24.84 0.93
N ALA A 53 15.54 23.72 1.04
CA ALA A 53 15.03 23.00 -0.13
C ALA A 53 14.01 23.84 -0.91
N ARG A 54 14.29 24.08 -2.19
CA ARG A 54 13.40 24.84 -3.08
C ARG A 54 12.20 23.97 -3.45
N ALA A 55 11.00 24.50 -3.23
CA ALA A 55 9.75 23.80 -3.50
C ALA A 55 8.69 24.74 -4.07
N HIS A 56 7.80 24.20 -4.89
CA HIS A 56 6.69 24.89 -5.51
C HIS A 56 5.40 24.54 -4.78
N LEU A 57 4.65 25.55 -4.35
CA LEU A 57 3.32 25.37 -3.79
C LEU A 57 2.38 24.86 -4.91
N ILE A 58 1.72 23.72 -4.69
CA ILE A 58 0.80 23.11 -5.68
C ILE A 58 -0.66 23.06 -5.21
N SER A 59 -0.91 23.19 -3.91
CA SER A 59 -2.27 23.38 -3.38
C SER A 59 -2.56 24.85 -3.12
N ALA A 60 -3.83 25.22 -2.98
CA ALA A 60 -4.18 26.44 -2.25
C ALA A 60 -3.61 26.38 -0.83
N GLU A 61 -3.31 27.55 -0.24
CA GLU A 61 -2.79 27.62 1.13
C GLU A 61 -3.73 26.95 2.13
N GLY A 62 -3.17 26.11 3.00
CA GLY A 62 -3.94 25.37 4.01
C GLY A 62 -4.81 24.23 3.48
N LYS A 63 -4.73 23.91 2.18
CA LYS A 63 -5.49 22.83 1.53
C LYS A 63 -4.63 21.61 1.16
N GLY A 64 -3.45 21.46 1.76
CA GLY A 64 -2.51 20.38 1.44
C GLY A 64 -3.07 18.97 1.66
N ILE A 65 -3.76 18.76 2.78
CA ILE A 65 -4.34 17.44 3.11
C ILE A 65 -5.42 17.02 2.11
N ALA A 66 -6.28 17.96 1.71
CA ALA A 66 -7.33 17.68 0.73
C ALA A 66 -6.73 17.32 -0.64
N CYS A 67 -5.68 18.05 -1.05
CA CYS A 67 -5.00 17.82 -2.32
C CYS A 67 -4.28 16.46 -2.37
N ILE A 68 -3.61 16.05 -1.28
CA ILE A 68 -2.87 14.77 -1.23
C ILE A 68 -3.78 13.54 -1.09
N ALA A 69 -5.06 13.72 -0.75
CA ALA A 69 -5.99 12.62 -0.49
C ALA A 69 -6.14 11.67 -1.70
N ASN A 70 -6.11 12.20 -2.92
CA ASN A 70 -6.18 11.39 -4.14
C ASN A 70 -4.98 10.44 -4.26
N MET A 71 -3.76 10.94 -3.99
CA MET A 71 -2.56 10.10 -3.95
C MET A 71 -2.66 9.01 -2.88
N LEU A 72 -3.26 9.31 -1.72
CA LEU A 72 -3.47 8.32 -0.67
C LEU A 72 -4.44 7.21 -1.12
N ASN A 73 -5.45 7.51 -1.94
CA ASN A 73 -6.36 6.49 -2.45
C ASN A 73 -5.64 5.55 -3.44
N ILE A 74 -4.90 6.11 -4.40
CA ILE A 74 -4.13 5.32 -5.36
C ILE A 74 -3.10 4.42 -4.67
N THR A 75 -2.34 4.97 -3.71
CA THR A 75 -1.33 4.20 -2.97
C THR A 75 -1.94 3.10 -2.09
N ARG A 76 -3.15 3.30 -1.54
CA ARG A 76 -3.89 2.25 -0.82
C ARG A 76 -4.31 1.11 -1.75
N ILE A 77 -4.78 1.41 -2.95
CA ILE A 77 -5.14 0.39 -3.94
C ILE A 77 -3.91 -0.42 -4.35
N HIS A 78 -2.77 0.23 -4.59
CA HIS A 78 -1.50 -0.47 -4.84
C HIS A 78 -1.11 -1.37 -3.66
N ASN A 79 -1.24 -0.89 -2.42
CA ASN A 79 -0.94 -1.70 -1.24
C ASN A 79 -1.83 -2.94 -1.13
N THR A 80 -3.12 -2.81 -1.43
CA THR A 80 -4.06 -3.94 -1.53
C THR A 80 -3.57 -4.96 -2.56
N ILE A 81 -3.23 -4.52 -3.77
CA ILE A 81 -2.75 -5.40 -4.85
C ILE A 81 -1.47 -6.14 -4.42
N PHE A 82 -0.52 -5.44 -3.80
CA PHE A 82 0.69 -6.07 -3.25
C PHE A 82 0.40 -7.09 -2.16
N ALA A 83 -0.53 -6.80 -1.23
CA ALA A 83 -0.93 -7.74 -0.19
C ALA A 83 -1.52 -9.02 -0.80
N VAL A 84 -2.43 -8.89 -1.77
CA VAL A 84 -3.03 -10.02 -2.49
C VAL A 84 -1.97 -10.82 -3.26
N HIS A 85 -1.03 -10.16 -3.94
CA HIS A 85 0.08 -10.82 -4.61
C HIS A 85 0.88 -11.69 -3.64
N HIS A 86 1.21 -11.17 -2.45
CA HIS A 86 1.93 -11.93 -1.44
C HIS A 86 1.12 -13.12 -0.91
N MET A 87 -0.20 -12.97 -0.72
CA MET A 87 -1.09 -14.09 -0.36
C MET A 87 -1.05 -15.20 -1.43
N ARG A 88 -1.19 -14.85 -2.71
CA ARG A 88 -1.11 -15.82 -3.81
C ARG A 88 0.25 -16.51 -3.84
N ARG A 89 1.32 -15.71 -3.74
CA ARG A 89 2.71 -16.19 -3.78
C ARG A 89 3.00 -17.23 -2.70
N ILE A 90 2.55 -17.00 -1.46
CA ILE A 90 2.77 -17.97 -0.39
C ILE A 90 1.94 -19.24 -0.60
N VAL A 91 0.69 -19.12 -1.05
CA VAL A 91 -0.16 -20.29 -1.31
C VAL A 91 0.42 -21.16 -2.43
N ASP A 92 0.95 -20.55 -3.50
CA ASP A 92 1.62 -21.28 -4.57
C ASP A 92 2.85 -22.05 -4.09
N LEU A 93 3.70 -21.39 -3.29
CA LEU A 93 4.87 -22.03 -2.69
C LEU A 93 4.49 -23.16 -1.75
N ALA A 94 3.50 -22.93 -0.87
CA ALA A 94 3.07 -23.91 0.09
C ALA A 94 2.45 -25.13 -0.59
N ARG A 95 1.64 -24.92 -1.63
CA ARG A 95 1.05 -26.01 -2.44
C ARG A 95 2.12 -26.83 -3.14
N ASP A 96 3.09 -26.19 -3.78
CA ASP A 96 4.19 -26.90 -4.45
C ASP A 96 5.01 -27.71 -3.44
N TYR A 97 5.38 -27.09 -2.31
CA TYR A 97 6.13 -27.76 -1.26
C TYR A 97 5.38 -28.92 -0.61
N ALA A 98 4.06 -28.83 -0.50
CA ALA A 98 3.23 -29.89 0.08
C ALA A 98 3.26 -31.20 -0.72
N THR A 99 3.62 -31.14 -2.01
CA THR A 99 3.80 -32.33 -2.87
C THR A 99 5.18 -32.96 -2.76
N LYS A 100 6.17 -32.21 -2.26
CA LYS A 100 7.58 -32.60 -2.20
C LYS A 100 8.02 -33.00 -0.79
N ARG A 101 7.40 -32.41 0.23
CA ARG A 101 7.76 -32.64 1.63
C ARG A 101 6.95 -33.78 2.21
N GLU A 102 7.65 -34.73 2.83
CA GLU A 102 7.06 -35.81 3.61
C GLU A 102 7.17 -35.55 5.12
N ALA A 103 6.17 -36.03 5.85
CA ALA A 103 6.16 -36.13 7.31
C ALA A 103 5.26 -37.29 7.71
N PHE A 104 5.66 -38.05 8.73
CA PHE A 104 4.91 -39.21 9.22
C PHE A 104 4.58 -40.22 8.10
N GLY A 105 5.54 -40.47 7.20
CA GLY A 105 5.45 -41.51 6.17
C GLY A 105 4.61 -41.17 4.93
N LYS A 106 4.15 -39.93 4.76
CA LYS A 106 3.45 -39.49 3.55
C LYS A 106 3.68 -38.01 3.23
N PRO A 107 3.48 -37.58 1.98
CA PRO A 107 3.50 -36.17 1.59
C PRO A 107 2.54 -35.30 2.40
N LEU A 108 2.90 -34.03 2.63
CA LEU A 108 2.05 -33.08 3.37
C LEU A 108 0.65 -32.92 2.77
N LYS A 109 0.52 -32.99 1.44
CA LYS A 109 -0.77 -32.95 0.73
C LYS A 109 -1.74 -34.09 1.13
N ASP A 110 -1.25 -35.18 1.68
CA ASP A 110 -2.06 -36.35 2.05
C ASP A 110 -2.48 -36.32 3.53
N HIS A 111 -2.15 -35.24 4.26
CA HIS A 111 -2.59 -34.99 5.63
C HIS A 111 -3.83 -34.07 5.65
N PRO A 112 -5.01 -34.55 6.10
CA PRO A 112 -6.25 -33.78 6.04
C PRO A 112 -6.18 -32.41 6.74
N LEU A 113 -5.52 -32.32 7.90
CA LEU A 113 -5.35 -31.06 8.63
C LEU A 113 -4.52 -30.03 7.84
N HIS A 114 -3.47 -30.49 7.16
CA HIS A 114 -2.65 -29.62 6.31
C HIS A 114 -3.45 -29.11 5.11
N MET A 115 -4.21 -30.01 4.46
CA MET A 115 -5.08 -29.65 3.34
C MET A 115 -6.19 -28.68 3.73
N GLN A 116 -6.80 -28.84 4.91
CA GLN A 116 -7.78 -27.88 5.44
C GLN A 116 -7.17 -26.49 5.61
N THR A 117 -5.93 -26.41 6.09
CA THR A 117 -5.20 -25.15 6.26
C THR A 117 -4.94 -24.48 4.92
N LEU A 118 -4.41 -25.22 3.94
CA LEU A 118 -4.16 -24.71 2.58
C LEU A 118 -5.45 -24.27 1.88
N ALA A 119 -6.53 -25.05 2.01
CA ALA A 119 -7.82 -24.70 1.43
C ALA A 119 -8.35 -23.37 2.00
N ARG A 120 -8.22 -23.15 3.31
CA ARG A 120 -8.62 -21.88 3.94
C ARG A 120 -7.79 -20.70 3.41
N MET A 121 -6.47 -20.87 3.27
CA MET A 121 -5.60 -19.83 2.71
C MET A 121 -5.95 -19.51 1.25
N GLU A 122 -6.23 -20.53 0.44
CA GLU A 122 -6.63 -20.38 -0.96
C GLU A 122 -7.95 -19.60 -1.09
N VAL A 123 -8.97 -19.95 -0.30
CA VAL A 123 -10.26 -19.23 -0.26
C VAL A 123 -10.06 -17.76 0.12
N GLN A 124 -9.25 -17.50 1.15
CA GLN A 124 -8.93 -16.12 1.57
C GLN A 124 -8.21 -15.34 0.48
N SER A 125 -7.22 -15.97 -0.20
CA SER A 125 -6.48 -15.35 -1.29
C SER A 125 -7.36 -15.03 -2.49
N GLN A 126 -8.28 -15.92 -2.86
CA GLN A 126 -9.21 -15.68 -3.97
C GLN A 126 -10.22 -14.57 -3.64
N ALA A 127 -10.79 -14.58 -2.44
CA ALA A 127 -11.71 -13.52 -2.01
C ALA A 127 -11.02 -12.14 -2.00
N ALA A 128 -9.80 -12.06 -1.49
CA ALA A 128 -9.02 -10.83 -1.49
C ALA A 128 -8.67 -10.36 -2.91
N PHE A 129 -8.39 -11.29 -3.83
CA PHE A 129 -8.15 -10.98 -5.24
C PHE A 129 -9.38 -10.37 -5.92
N LEU A 130 -10.56 -10.96 -5.75
CA LEU A 130 -11.80 -10.42 -6.31
C LEU A 130 -12.07 -8.99 -5.81
N LEU A 131 -11.83 -8.74 -4.52
CA LEU A 131 -12.00 -7.41 -3.93
C LEU A 131 -10.99 -6.39 -4.47
N ALA A 132 -9.75 -6.81 -4.72
CA ALA A 132 -8.74 -5.96 -5.36
C ALA A 132 -9.10 -5.64 -6.82
N MET A 133 -9.61 -6.62 -7.56
CA MET A 133 -10.06 -6.42 -8.95
C MET A 133 -11.29 -5.50 -9.01
N GLU A 134 -12.22 -5.61 -8.07
CA GLU A 134 -13.36 -4.69 -7.97
C GLU A 134 -12.90 -3.25 -7.69
N LEU A 135 -11.92 -3.06 -6.80
CA LEU A 135 -11.32 -1.74 -6.59
C LEU A 135 -10.65 -1.20 -7.85
N ALA A 136 -9.94 -2.04 -8.60
CA ALA A 136 -9.32 -1.64 -9.86
C ALA A 136 -10.37 -1.25 -10.91
N ARG A 137 -11.48 -1.99 -11.00
CA ARG A 137 -12.63 -1.66 -11.87
C ARG A 137 -13.22 -0.31 -11.49
N LEU A 138 -13.53 -0.09 -10.22
CA LEU A 138 -14.12 1.14 -9.72
C LEU A 138 -13.19 2.35 -9.95
N LEU A 139 -11.90 2.19 -9.68
CA LEU A 139 -10.90 3.22 -9.97
C LEU A 139 -10.86 3.55 -11.46
N GLY A 140 -10.82 2.53 -12.32
CA GLY A 140 -10.82 2.71 -13.77
C GLY A 140 -12.05 3.47 -14.26
N LEU A 141 -13.24 3.19 -13.71
CA LEU A 141 -14.46 3.95 -14.02
C LEU A 141 -14.42 5.40 -13.51
N GLU A 142 -13.84 5.65 -12.34
CA GLU A 142 -13.67 7.02 -11.83
C GLU A 142 -12.71 7.81 -12.74
N GLU A 143 -11.57 7.22 -13.12
CA GLU A 143 -10.56 7.84 -13.98
C GLU A 143 -11.07 8.12 -15.40
N THR A 144 -11.90 7.23 -15.97
CA THR A 144 -12.55 7.43 -17.27
C THR A 144 -13.82 8.28 -17.22
N LYS A 145 -14.22 8.74 -16.03
CA LYS A 145 -15.46 9.52 -15.79
C LYS A 145 -16.74 8.76 -16.16
N MET A 146 -16.70 7.43 -16.14
CA MET A 146 -17.83 6.53 -16.41
C MET A 146 -18.51 6.03 -15.12
N ALA A 147 -17.93 6.29 -13.95
CA ALA A 147 -18.50 5.87 -12.67
C ALA A 147 -19.80 6.60 -12.33
N THR A 148 -20.80 5.82 -11.92
CA THR A 148 -22.02 6.34 -11.27
C THR A 148 -21.71 6.93 -9.90
N GLU A 149 -22.63 7.74 -9.34
CA GLU A 149 -22.46 8.29 -7.99
C GLU A 149 -22.36 7.20 -6.92
N GLN A 150 -23.09 6.10 -7.08
CA GLN A 150 -22.99 4.94 -6.19
C GLN A 150 -21.59 4.31 -6.26
N GLU A 151 -21.03 4.14 -7.45
CA GLU A 151 -19.68 3.56 -7.63
C GLU A 151 -18.59 4.46 -7.04
N LYS A 152 -18.71 5.78 -7.16
CA LYS A 152 -17.79 6.72 -6.50
C LYS A 152 -17.83 6.60 -4.98
N HIS A 153 -19.02 6.50 -4.39
CA HIS A 153 -19.17 6.25 -2.96
C HIS A 153 -18.60 4.89 -2.55
N MET A 154 -18.81 3.87 -3.37
CA MET A 154 -18.30 2.52 -3.13
C MET A 154 -16.77 2.50 -3.18
N LEU A 155 -16.15 3.16 -4.15
CA LEU A 155 -14.69 3.30 -4.24
C LEU A 155 -14.11 4.00 -3.02
N ARG A 156 -14.74 5.12 -2.59
CA ARG A 156 -14.33 5.87 -1.41
C ARG A 156 -14.42 5.04 -0.13
N LEU A 157 -15.44 4.20 0.00
CA LEU A 157 -15.65 3.33 1.15
C LEU A 157 -14.71 2.12 1.15
N LEU A 158 -14.61 1.42 0.01
CA LEU A 158 -13.87 0.16 -0.09
C LEU A 158 -12.35 0.38 -0.06
N THR A 159 -11.83 1.49 -0.59
CA THR A 159 -10.38 1.75 -0.63
C THR A 159 -9.70 1.62 0.75
N PRO A 160 -10.14 2.31 1.82
CA PRO A 160 -9.55 2.15 3.15
C PRO A 160 -9.85 0.78 3.78
N LEU A 161 -11.06 0.24 3.57
CA LEU A 161 -11.49 -1.04 4.14
C LEU A 161 -10.65 -2.20 3.60
N THR A 162 -10.55 -2.32 2.28
CA THR A 162 -9.80 -3.38 1.61
C THR A 162 -8.32 -3.29 1.93
N LYS A 163 -7.74 -2.09 1.96
CA LYS A 163 -6.34 -1.91 2.36
C LYS A 163 -6.10 -2.43 3.77
N LEU A 164 -6.97 -2.08 4.72
CA LEU A 164 -6.87 -2.56 6.10
C LEU A 164 -7.02 -4.09 6.17
N TYR A 165 -8.07 -4.61 5.53
CA TYR A 165 -8.44 -6.01 5.60
C TYR A 165 -7.36 -6.91 5.00
N THR A 166 -6.92 -6.62 3.78
CA THR A 166 -5.88 -7.41 3.09
C THR A 166 -4.52 -7.32 3.78
N ALA A 167 -4.14 -6.16 4.31
CA ALA A 167 -2.90 -6.00 5.08
C ALA A 167 -2.91 -6.83 6.38
N LYS A 168 -4.08 -6.97 7.03
CA LYS A 168 -4.25 -7.82 8.20
C LYS A 168 -4.26 -9.31 7.83
N GLN A 169 -4.93 -9.67 6.74
CA GLN A 169 -4.97 -11.06 6.28
C GLN A 169 -3.59 -11.55 5.88
N VAL A 170 -2.83 -10.81 5.08
CA VAL A 170 -1.53 -11.28 4.60
C VAL A 170 -0.53 -11.51 5.73
N THR A 171 -0.61 -10.76 6.83
CA THR A 171 0.24 -10.99 8.01
C THR A 171 -0.23 -12.19 8.83
N LEU A 172 -1.53 -12.34 9.06
CA LEU A 172 -2.10 -13.46 9.85
C LEU A 172 -2.05 -14.80 9.11
N SER A 173 -2.28 -14.82 7.79
CA SER A 173 -2.17 -16.03 6.98
C SER A 173 -0.74 -16.58 6.91
N LEU A 174 0.26 -15.79 7.34
CA LEU A 174 1.66 -16.19 7.46
C LEU A 174 2.05 -16.63 8.89
N MET A 175 1.15 -16.52 9.86
CA MET A 175 1.36 -16.92 11.25
C MET A 175 0.32 -17.99 11.63
N PRO A 176 0.54 -19.27 11.25
CA PRO A 176 -0.22 -20.39 11.81
C PRO A 176 0.08 -20.61 13.30
#